data_AF-A0A7C0UR43-F1
#
_entry.id   AF-A0A7C0UR43-F1
#
_cell.length_a   1.000
_cell.length_b   1.000
_cell.length_c   1.000
_cell.angle_alpha   90.00
_cell.angle_beta   90.00
_cell.angle_gamma   90.00
#
_symmetry.space_group_name_H-M   'P 1'
#
loop_
_entity.id
_entity.type
_entity.pdbx_description
1 polymer ?
#
loop_
_entity_poly.entity_id
_entity_poly.type
_entity_poly.pdbx_seq_one_letter_code
_entity_poly.pdbx_strand_id
1 'polypeptide(L)' 'LYIKIEIIRDYKVICGDELEISEYFYHFRKLWKDMEKRIKENQFSGVKEKVSLRRRANEKAKILRKT' A
#
# COMPACT_ATOMS: atom_id res chain seq x y z
N LEU A 1 -2.33 -1.21 -7.84
CA LEU A 1 -2.41 -2.55 -7.23
C LEU A 1 -3.02 -2.39 -5.84
N TYR A 2 -4.34 -2.16 -5.78
CA TYR A 2 -5.08 -2.02 -4.53
C TYR A 2 -5.80 -3.35 -4.30
N ILE A 3 -5.09 -4.32 -3.76
CA ILE A 3 -5.78 -5.37 -3.02
C ILE A 3 -6.43 -4.63 -1.85
N LYS A 4 -7.76 -4.55 -1.83
CA LYS A 4 -8.47 -4.08 -0.65
C LYS A 4 -8.23 -5.13 0.43
N ILE A 5 -7.18 -4.92 1.23
CA ILE A 5 -6.79 -5.83 2.31
C ILE A 5 -7.96 -6.13 3.25
N GLU A 6 -8.92 -5.22 3.34
CA GLU A 6 -10.21 -5.37 4.03
C GLU A 6 -10.95 -6.63 3.58
N ILE A 7 -11.02 -6.91 2.28
CA ILE A 7 -11.67 -8.13 1.76
C ILE A 7 -10.97 -9.38 2.28
N ILE A 8 -9.63 -9.35 2.38
CA ILE A 8 -8.82 -10.48 2.83
C ILE A 8 -8.83 -10.62 4.35
N ARG A 9 -9.04 -9.52 5.08
CA ARG A 9 -9.12 -9.53 6.55
C ARG A 9 -10.49 -9.97 7.04
N ASP A 10 -11.54 -9.57 6.33
CA ASP A 10 -12.92 -9.70 6.76
C ASP A 10 -13.71 -10.65 5.82
N TYR A 11 -13.02 -11.60 5.18
CA TYR A 11 -13.67 -12.56 4.29
C TYR A 11 -14.60 -13.49 5.08
N LYS A 12 -15.67 -13.92 4.40
CA LYS A 12 -16.56 -14.97 4.86
C LYS A 12 -16.64 -16.04 3.80
N VAL A 13 -16.43 -17.30 4.18
CA VAL A 13 -16.57 -18.43 3.27
C VAL A 13 -18.05 -18.74 3.09
N ILE A 14 -18.53 -18.63 1.85
CA ILE A 14 -19.90 -18.98 1.45
C ILE A 14 -19.91 -20.38 0.81
N CYS A 15 -18.83 -20.73 0.12
CA CYS A 15 -18.60 -22.04 -0.51
C CYS A 15 -17.10 -22.33 -0.60
N GLY A 16 -16.75 -23.62 -0.67
CA GLY A 16 -15.36 -24.09 -0.73
C GLY A 16 -14.77 -24.44 0.64
N ASP A 17 -13.54 -24.94 0.61
CA ASP A 17 -12.79 -25.29 1.81
C ASP A 17 -12.12 -24.06 2.44
N GLU A 18 -12.29 -23.90 3.75
CA GLU A 18 -11.79 -22.74 4.47
C GLU A 18 -10.26 -22.70 4.52
N LEU A 19 -9.58 -23.85 4.59
CA LEU A 19 -8.13 -23.93 4.62
C LEU A 19 -7.54 -23.50 3.27
N GLU A 20 -8.06 -24.04 2.16
CA GLU A 20 -7.60 -23.65 0.81
C GLU A 20 -7.76 -22.15 0.56
N ILE A 21 -8.89 -21.58 0.96
CA ILE A 21 -9.16 -20.13 0.84
C ILE A 21 -8.20 -19.33 1.74
N SER A 22 -7.95 -19.82 2.96
CA SER A 22 -7.03 -19.19 3.91
C SER A 22 -5.59 -19.17 3.38
N GLU A 23 -5.15 -20.25 2.73
CA GLU A 23 -3.84 -20.38 2.10
C GLU A 23 -3.72 -19.49 0.87
N TYR A 24 -4.75 -19.42 0.02
CA TYR A 24 -4.81 -18.46 -1.08
C TYR A 24 -4.60 -17.02 -0.56
N PHE A 25 -5.29 -16.66 0.53
CA PHE A 25 -5.14 -15.35 1.16
C PHE A 25 -3.79 -15.12 1.84
N TYR A 26 -3.07 -16.17 2.23
CA TYR A 26 -1.76 -16.04 2.87
C TYR A 26 -0.75 -15.30 1.98
N HIS A 27 -0.72 -15.65 0.69
CA HIS A 27 0.14 -14.99 -0.29
C HIS A 27 -0.06 -13.47 -0.31
N PHE A 28 -1.32 -13.03 -0.34
CA PHE A 28 -1.67 -11.62 -0.40
C PHE A 28 -1.47 -10.88 0.92
N ARG A 29 -1.64 -11.55 2.08
CA ARG A 29 -1.29 -10.98 3.38
C ARG A 29 0.20 -10.64 3.46
N LYS A 30 1.06 -11.49 2.88
CA LYS A 30 2.51 -11.25 2.80
C LYS A 30 2.82 -10.05 1.90
N LEU A 31 2.25 -10.02 0.69
CA LEU A 31 2.39 -8.88 -0.21
C LEU A 31 1.91 -7.57 0.41
N TRP A 32 0.80 -7.62 1.17
CA TRP A 32 0.27 -6.45 1.86
C TRP A 32 1.25 -5.90 2.90
N LYS A 33 1.90 -6.75 3.71
CA LYS A 33 2.89 -6.31 4.70
C LYS A 33 4.02 -5.49 4.06
N ASP A 34 4.48 -5.89 2.88
CA ASP A 34 5.53 -5.17 2.16
C ASP A 34 5.03 -3.82 1.59
N MET A 35 3.76 -3.76 1.20
CA MET A 35 3.14 -2.58 0.60
C MET A 35 2.58 -1.58 1.62
N GLU A 36 2.20 -2.04 2.82
CA GLU A 36 1.47 -1.25 3.83
C GLU A 36 2.21 0.05 4.15
N LYS A 37 3.52 -0.02 4.37
CA LYS A 37 4.36 1.14 4.64
C LYS A 37 4.26 2.18 3.51
N ARG A 38 4.38 1.75 2.26
CA ARG A 38 4.33 2.64 1.09
C ARG A 38 2.96 3.27 0.92
N ILE A 39 1.89 2.55 1.27
CA ILE A 39 0.52 3.07 1.21
C ILE A 39 0.33 4.13 2.29
N LYS A 40 0.70 3.84 3.55
CA LYS A 40 0.60 4.78 4.67
C LYS A 40 1.41 6.05 4.41
N GLU A 41 2.64 5.93 3.91
CA GLU A 41 3.50 7.08 3.58
C GLU A 41 2.99 7.91 2.39
N ASN A 42 2.16 7.34 1.51
CA ASN A 42 1.54 8.04 0.39
C ASN A 42 0.09 8.47 0.67
N GLN A 43 -0.42 8.27 1.89
CA GLN A 43 -1.67 8.88 2.32
C GLN A 43 -1.38 10.33 2.70
N PHE A 44 -2.14 11.26 2.11
CA PHE A 44 -2.02 12.69 2.38
C PHE A 44 -3.35 13.18 2.95
N SER A 45 -3.28 14.04 3.97
CA SER A 45 -4.44 14.73 4.54
C SER A 45 -5.15 15.63 3.53
N GLY A 46 -4.46 16.06 2.47
CA GLY A 46 -5.06 16.81 1.37
C GLY A 46 -4.11 17.10 0.21
N VAL A 47 -4.67 17.71 -0.84
CA VAL A 47 -3.95 18.03 -2.08
C VAL A 47 -2.77 18.98 -1.82
N LYS A 48 -2.93 19.96 -0.92
CA LYS A 48 -1.86 20.91 -0.56
C LYS A 48 -0.63 20.20 0.01
N GLU A 49 -0.82 19.24 0.91
CA GLU A 49 0.26 18.45 1.49
C GLU A 49 1.00 17.67 0.41
N LYS A 50 0.26 16.97 -0.47
CA LYS A 50 0.81 16.22 -1.60
C LYS A 50 1.68 17.10 -2.51
N VAL A 51 1.21 18.30 -2.86
CA VAL A 51 1.96 19.25 -3.71
C VAL A 51 3.23 19.72 -3.00
N SER A 52 3.15 20.02 -1.69
CA SER A 52 4.31 20.47 -0.90
C SER A 52 5.41 19.40 -0.80
N LEU A 53 5.05 18.14 -0.62
CA LEU A 53 5.99 17.02 -0.52
C LEU A 53 6.66 16.74 -1.86
N ARG A 54 5.90 16.81 -2.96
CA ARG A 54 6.46 16.71 -4.32
C ARG A 54 7.46 17.82 -4.63
N ARG A 55 7.15 19.06 -4.23
CA ARG A 55 8.06 20.20 -4.42
C ARG A 55 9.39 19.97 -3.69
N ARG A 56 9.34 19.59 -2.41
CA ARG A 56 10.53 19.28 -1.60
C ARG A 56 11.36 18.15 -2.20
N ALA A 57 10.72 17.07 -2.67
CA ALA A 57 11.40 15.97 -3.33
C ALA A 57 12.12 16.41 -4.63
N ASN A 58 11.48 17.25 -5.44
CA ASN A 58 12.07 17.80 -6.67
C ASN A 58 13.26 18.72 -6.38
N GLU A 59 13.17 19.56 -5.34
CA GLU A 59 14.26 20.42 -4.90
C GLU A 59 15.48 19.59 -4.43
N LYS A 60 15.24 18.54 -3.62
CA LYS A 60 16.29 17.62 -3.18
C LYS A 60 16.94 16.88 -4.35
N ALA A 61 16.15 16.42 -5.32
CA ALA A 61 16.66 15.74 -6.51
C ALA A 61 17.52 16.66 -7.40
N LYS A 62 17.19 17.96 -7.47
CA LYS A 62 18.02 18.95 -8.18
C LYS A 62 19.38 19.15 -7.50
N ILE A 63 19.44 19.10 -6.18
CA ILE A 63 20.70 19.22 -5.42
C ILE A 63 21.56 17.97 -5.65
N LEU A 64 20.98 16.77 -5.47
CA LEU A 64 21.67 15.49 -5.65
C LEU A 64 22.18 15.24 -7.07
N ARG A 65 21.54 15.82 -8.09
CA ARG A 65 22.00 15.74 -9.49
C ARG A 65 23.12 16.73 -9.84
N LYS A 66 23.39 17.71 -8.97
CA LYS A 66 24.45 18.71 -9.14
C LYS A 66 25.74 18.35 -8.39
N THR A 67 25.71 17.32 -7.56
CA THR A 67 26.86 16.69 -6.91
C THR A 67 27.29 15.49 -7.73
#